data_AF-A0A3R7GTB4-F1
#
_entry.id   AF-A0A3R7GTB4-F1
#
_cell.length_a   1.000
_cell.length_b   1.000
_cell.length_c   1.000
_cell.angle_alpha   90.00
_cell.angle_beta   90.00
_cell.angle_gamma   90.00
#
_symmetry.space_group_name_H-M   'P 1'
#
loop_
_entity.id
_entity.type
_entity.pdbx_description
1 polymer ?
#
loop_
_entity_poly.entity_id
_entity_poly.type
_entity_poly.pdbx_seq_one_letter_code
_entity_poly.pdbx_strand_id
1 'polypeptide(L)'
;MARRYKSRVFRRIFHIKTRAVRHSEASQRDRTAVGQTGRPFHDTRTEPGMFKSGRFVADALGDLREPQVQPNGVDLTLGAIYEQVEPGRIERDGKTVGDRREVEPSDGVYQLDRGGYIVEYADRVVIPDGHIGFLLPRSSLLRNSCMLDTAVWDAGYEGRGEGLLEVHHPIELEQGARIAQLVLADAAHEGTYEGSYQGENL
;
A
#
# COMPACT_ATOMS: atom_id res chain seq x y z
N MET A 1 -21.48 -17.63 14.23
CA MET A 1 -20.95 -18.05 12.90
C MET A 1 -19.93 -17.07 12.29
N ALA A 2 -19.94 -15.77 12.62
CA ALA A 2 -19.02 -14.76 12.06
C ALA A 2 -17.55 -14.79 12.55
N ARG A 3 -17.24 -15.44 13.68
CA ARG A 3 -15.87 -15.50 14.26
C ARG A 3 -14.88 -16.39 13.47
N ARG A 4 -15.36 -17.25 12.56
CA ARG A 4 -14.52 -18.17 11.75
C ARG A 4 -14.13 -17.62 10.37
N TYR A 5 -14.74 -16.53 9.90
CA TYR A 5 -14.49 -15.98 8.56
C TYR A 5 -13.32 -14.98 8.54
N LYS A 6 -13.22 -14.09 9.54
CA LYS A 6 -12.12 -13.10 9.63
C LYS A 6 -10.74 -13.73 9.80
N SER A 7 -10.64 -14.93 10.40
CA SER A 7 -9.34 -15.63 10.56
C SER A 7 -8.82 -16.29 9.29
N ARG A 8 -9.68 -16.51 8.27
CA ARG A 8 -9.27 -17.12 6.99
C ARG A 8 -8.69 -16.11 6.01
N VAL A 9 -9.18 -14.86 6.00
CA VAL A 9 -8.67 -13.78 5.13
C VAL A 9 -7.29 -13.31 5.59
N PHE A 10 -7.13 -13.05 6.89
CA PHE A 10 -5.82 -12.68 7.46
C PHE A 10 -4.77 -13.79 7.30
N ARG A 11 -5.15 -15.06 7.49
CA ARG A 11 -4.25 -16.19 7.20
C ARG A 11 -3.89 -16.29 5.72
N ARG A 12 -4.76 -15.90 4.78
CA ARG A 12 -4.48 -15.90 3.34
C ARG A 12 -3.50 -14.80 2.94
N ILE A 13 -3.67 -13.58 3.47
CA ILE A 13 -2.72 -12.47 3.27
C ILE A 13 -1.32 -12.82 3.80
N PHE A 14 -1.25 -13.44 4.98
CA PHE A 14 0.02 -13.92 5.54
C PHE A 14 0.63 -15.12 4.75
N HIS A 15 -0.22 -15.99 4.16
CA HIS A 15 0.23 -17.09 3.31
C HIS A 15 0.76 -16.63 1.93
N ILE A 16 0.22 -15.52 1.39
CA ILE A 16 0.71 -14.91 0.15
C ILE A 16 2.13 -14.34 0.36
N LYS A 17 2.39 -13.66 1.49
CA LYS A 17 3.74 -13.18 1.82
C LYS A 17 4.78 -14.31 1.97
N THR A 18 4.38 -15.51 2.40
CA THR A 18 5.31 -16.64 2.62
C THR A 18 5.55 -17.54 1.41
N ARG A 19 4.62 -17.61 0.44
CA ARG A 19 4.84 -18.36 -0.82
C ARG A 19 5.80 -17.65 -1.79
N ALA A 20 5.81 -16.31 -1.80
CA ALA A 20 6.74 -15.54 -2.63
C ALA A 20 8.22 -15.81 -2.26
N VAL A 21 8.51 -16.06 -0.98
CA VAL A 21 9.87 -16.36 -0.50
C VAL A 21 10.33 -17.76 -0.93
N ARG A 22 9.46 -18.78 -0.85
CA ARG A 22 9.81 -20.17 -1.21
C ARG A 22 10.02 -20.40 -2.71
N HIS A 23 9.36 -19.62 -3.57
CA HIS A 23 9.63 -19.70 -5.01
C HIS A 23 11.01 -19.15 -5.39
N SER A 24 11.56 -18.20 -4.62
CA SER A 24 12.93 -17.69 -4.85
C SER A 24 14.01 -18.71 -4.43
N GLU A 25 13.80 -19.44 -3.34
CA GLU A 25 14.76 -20.46 -2.86
C GLU A 25 14.77 -21.71 -3.74
N ALA A 26 13.63 -22.09 -4.33
CA ALA A 26 13.55 -23.20 -5.29
C ALA A 26 14.23 -22.85 -6.62
N SER A 27 14.15 -21.58 -7.06
CA SER A 27 14.81 -21.12 -8.30
C SER A 27 16.34 -21.03 -8.20
N GLN A 28 16.91 -21.00 -6.99
CA GLN A 28 18.35 -20.89 -6.77
C GLN A 28 19.06 -22.25 -6.65
N ARG A 29 18.33 -23.33 -6.33
CA ARG A 29 18.90 -24.68 -6.24
C ARG A 29 18.99 -25.41 -7.58
N ASP A 30 18.32 -24.92 -8.61
CA ASP A 30 18.22 -25.59 -9.91
C ASP A 30 19.21 -25.06 -10.98
N ARG A 31 20.14 -24.17 -10.59
CA ARG A 31 21.11 -23.56 -11.52
C ARG A 31 22.44 -24.31 -11.64
N THR A 32 22.55 -25.52 -11.11
CA THR A 32 23.75 -26.36 -11.25
C THR A 32 23.42 -27.70 -11.90
N ALA A 33 22.81 -27.69 -13.10
CA ALA A 33 22.87 -28.81 -14.03
C ALA A 33 22.44 -28.40 -15.45
N VAL A 34 23.40 -28.46 -16.38
CA VAL A 34 23.25 -28.86 -17.80
C VAL A 34 22.42 -28.00 -18.77
N GLY A 35 23.12 -27.41 -19.75
CA GLY A 35 22.97 -27.73 -21.19
C GLY A 35 21.74 -27.26 -21.97
N GLN A 36 21.97 -26.29 -22.85
CA GLN A 36 21.23 -25.88 -24.07
C GLN A 36 19.99 -26.72 -24.49
N THR A 37 18.85 -26.04 -24.63
CA THR A 37 18.04 -25.97 -25.87
C THR A 37 16.90 -24.96 -25.66
N GLY A 38 16.93 -23.86 -26.41
CA GLY A 38 15.88 -22.85 -26.39
C GLY A 38 14.62 -23.37 -27.06
N ARG A 39 13.49 -23.28 -26.37
CA ARG A 39 12.17 -23.19 -26.97
C ARG A 39 11.51 -21.90 -26.47
N PRO A 40 10.88 -21.09 -27.35
CA PRO A 40 10.14 -19.92 -26.88
C PRO A 40 8.94 -20.41 -26.08
N PHE A 41 8.80 -19.90 -24.86
CA PHE A 41 7.62 -20.12 -24.04
C PHE A 41 6.47 -19.30 -24.64
N HIS A 42 5.80 -19.84 -25.65
CA HIS A 42 4.49 -19.34 -26.06
C HIS A 42 3.46 -19.90 -25.10
N ASP A 43 3.11 -19.11 -24.09
CA ASP A 43 1.93 -19.37 -23.27
C ASP A 43 0.71 -18.67 -23.89
N THR A 44 -0.18 -19.49 -24.45
CA THR A 44 -1.45 -19.09 -25.02
C THR A 44 -2.53 -19.16 -23.92
N ARG A 45 -3.09 -17.99 -23.60
CA ARG A 45 -4.11 -17.68 -22.56
C ARG A 45 -3.55 -17.55 -21.15
N THR A 46 -2.93 -16.39 -20.89
CA THR A 46 -2.66 -15.95 -19.52
C THR A 46 -3.99 -15.68 -18.83
N GLU A 47 -4.37 -16.54 -17.89
CA GLU A 47 -5.34 -16.18 -16.85
C GLU A 47 -4.93 -14.81 -16.29
N PRO A 48 -5.86 -13.84 -16.16
CA PRO A 48 -5.49 -12.53 -15.65
C PRO A 48 -4.76 -12.68 -14.32
N GLY A 49 -3.54 -12.13 -14.25
CA GLY A 49 -2.75 -12.16 -13.04
C GLY A 49 -3.53 -11.50 -11.91
N MET A 50 -3.49 -12.12 -10.72
CA MET A 50 -4.19 -11.64 -9.52
C MET A 50 -3.92 -10.16 -9.22
N PHE A 51 -2.70 -9.68 -9.50
CA PHE A 51 -2.30 -8.29 -9.34
C PHE A 51 -2.23 -7.58 -10.69
N LYS A 52 -2.67 -6.33 -10.72
CA LYS A 52 -2.66 -5.50 -11.93
C LYS A 52 -1.28 -4.92 -12.20
N SER A 53 -1.01 -4.66 -13.49
CA SER A 53 0.20 -3.98 -13.89
C SER A 53 0.20 -2.55 -13.35
N GLY A 54 1.37 -1.97 -13.11
CA GLY A 54 1.41 -0.57 -12.67
C GLY A 54 0.86 0.41 -13.70
N ARG A 55 0.84 0.04 -14.99
CA ARG A 55 0.14 0.83 -16.00
C ARG A 55 -1.36 0.89 -15.73
N PHE A 56 -2.00 -0.27 -15.48
CA PHE A 56 -3.42 -0.31 -15.11
C PHE A 56 -3.70 0.52 -13.86
N VAL A 57 -2.85 0.40 -12.84
CA VAL A 57 -2.99 1.18 -11.60
C VAL A 57 -2.83 2.67 -11.90
N ALA A 58 -1.83 3.06 -12.70
CA ALA A 58 -1.62 4.46 -13.08
C ALA A 58 -2.81 5.05 -13.87
N ASP A 59 -3.37 4.29 -14.81
CA ASP A 59 -4.51 4.72 -15.60
C ASP A 59 -5.75 4.96 -14.71
N ALA A 60 -5.91 4.20 -13.62
CA ALA A 60 -6.98 4.39 -12.65
C ALA A 60 -6.77 5.64 -11.76
N LEU A 61 -5.53 5.94 -11.39
CA LEU A 61 -5.18 7.06 -10.51
C LEU A 61 -5.14 8.40 -11.27
N GLY A 62 -4.68 8.38 -12.53
CA GLY A 62 -4.60 9.57 -13.39
C GLY A 62 -3.31 10.36 -13.18
N ASP A 63 -3.42 11.57 -12.66
CA ASP A 63 -2.36 12.60 -12.60
C ASP A 63 -1.15 12.16 -11.76
N LEU A 64 -0.18 11.51 -12.41
CA LEU A 64 1.00 10.91 -11.78
C LEU A 64 2.27 11.28 -12.54
N ARG A 65 3.38 11.41 -11.80
CA ARG A 65 4.72 11.51 -12.41
C ARG A 65 5.13 10.15 -12.95
N GLU A 66 5.75 10.12 -14.14
CA GLU A 66 6.20 8.85 -14.75
C GLU A 66 7.02 7.93 -13.82
N PRO A 67 7.94 8.43 -12.96
CA PRO A 67 8.72 7.59 -12.07
C PRO A 67 7.92 6.87 -10.97
N GLN A 68 6.68 7.30 -10.72
CA GLN A 68 5.79 6.63 -9.76
C GLN A 68 5.28 5.29 -10.28
N VAL A 69 5.21 5.10 -11.60
CA VAL A 69 4.71 3.86 -12.19
C VAL A 69 5.74 2.75 -12.00
N GLN A 70 5.38 1.72 -11.24
CA GLN A 70 6.19 0.52 -10.98
C GLN A 70 5.69 -0.66 -11.83
N PRO A 71 6.40 -1.80 -11.91
CA PRO A 71 5.93 -2.93 -12.72
C PRO A 71 4.52 -3.43 -12.36
N ASN A 72 4.20 -3.47 -11.06
CA ASN A 72 2.96 -4.06 -10.53
C ASN A 72 2.20 -3.10 -9.59
N GLY A 73 2.39 -1.79 -9.75
CA GLY A 73 1.81 -0.81 -8.84
C GLY A 73 2.20 0.62 -9.17
N VAL A 74 1.78 1.54 -8.30
CA VAL A 74 2.16 2.95 -8.33
C VAL A 74 2.72 3.34 -6.97
N ASP A 75 3.87 3.99 -6.96
CA ASP A 75 4.41 4.58 -5.76
C ASP A 75 3.59 5.83 -5.36
N LEU A 76 3.00 5.82 -4.17
CA LEU A 76 2.36 6.98 -3.57
C LEU A 76 3.39 7.84 -2.83
N THR A 77 3.10 9.13 -2.81
CA THR A 77 4.00 10.20 -2.39
C THR A 77 3.54 10.83 -1.09
N LEU A 78 4.49 11.35 -0.34
CA LEU A 78 4.24 12.04 0.93
C LEU A 78 3.58 13.40 0.69
N GLY A 79 2.38 13.62 1.23
CA GLY A 79 1.68 14.90 1.20
C GLY A 79 2.00 15.74 2.44
N ALA A 80 1.55 15.26 3.60
CA ALA A 80 1.73 15.92 4.89
C ALA A 80 1.99 14.90 6.01
N ILE A 81 2.52 15.38 7.14
CA ILE A 81 2.79 14.58 8.35
C ILE A 81 2.16 15.26 9.56
N TYR A 82 1.54 14.46 10.42
CA TYR A 82 0.87 14.93 11.62
C TYR A 82 1.28 14.15 12.86
N GLU A 83 1.33 14.85 14.00
CA GLU A 83 1.40 14.27 15.33
C GLU A 83 0.00 14.21 15.95
N GLN A 84 -0.34 13.07 16.55
CA GLN A 84 -1.56 12.93 17.33
C GLN A 84 -1.41 13.68 18.66
N VAL A 85 -2.30 14.65 18.94
CA VAL A 85 -2.21 15.49 20.16
C VAL A 85 -3.34 15.22 21.15
N GLU A 86 -4.49 14.73 20.70
CA GLU A 86 -5.62 14.34 21.56
C GLU A 86 -5.99 12.86 21.34
N PRO A 87 -6.63 12.18 22.31
CA PRO A 87 -7.01 10.78 22.17
C PRO A 87 -8.17 10.59 21.19
N GLY A 88 -8.10 9.55 20.38
CA GLY A 88 -9.25 9.03 19.63
C GLY A 88 -10.10 8.07 20.47
N ARG A 89 -11.28 7.71 19.96
CA ARG A 89 -12.21 6.77 20.61
C ARG A 89 -12.84 5.84 19.60
N ILE A 90 -12.78 4.52 19.85
CA ILE A 90 -13.44 3.51 19.04
C ILE A 90 -14.53 2.84 19.88
N GLU A 91 -15.75 2.85 19.40
CA GLU A 91 -16.93 2.33 20.08
C GLU A 91 -17.66 1.31 19.20
N ARG A 92 -18.69 0.67 19.75
CA ARG A 92 -19.50 -0.28 18.98
C ARG A 92 -20.28 0.40 17.86
N ASP A 93 -20.77 1.61 18.15
CA ASP A 93 -21.71 2.33 17.30
C ASP A 93 -21.11 3.65 16.76
N GLY A 94 -19.79 3.85 16.90
CA GLY A 94 -19.16 5.09 16.50
C GLY A 94 -17.64 5.09 16.65
N LYS A 95 -17.02 6.14 16.12
CA LYS A 95 -15.58 6.38 16.22
C LYS A 95 -15.31 7.89 16.18
N THR A 96 -14.28 8.31 16.89
CA THR A 96 -13.71 9.64 16.82
C THR A 96 -12.21 9.48 16.63
N VAL A 97 -11.65 10.12 15.60
CA VAL A 97 -10.20 10.27 15.49
C VAL A 97 -9.84 11.48 16.34
N GLY A 98 -8.82 11.37 17.19
CA GLY A 98 -8.43 12.50 18.04
C GLY A 98 -7.77 13.59 17.19
N ASP A 99 -7.66 14.78 17.76
CA ASP A 99 -7.03 15.91 17.08
C ASP A 99 -5.55 15.68 16.81
N ARG A 100 -5.08 16.31 15.74
CA ARG A 100 -3.72 16.21 15.24
C ARG A 100 -3.16 17.59 14.95
N ARG A 101 -1.85 17.71 15.08
CA ARG A 101 -1.10 18.90 14.71
C ARG A 101 -0.18 18.54 13.55
N GLU A 102 -0.23 19.35 12.49
CA GLU A 102 0.70 19.20 11.36
C GLU A 102 2.13 19.46 11.81
N VAL A 103 3.06 18.65 11.31
CA VAL A 103 4.50 18.85 11.45
C VAL A 103 4.93 19.77 10.32
N GLU A 104 5.55 20.90 10.63
CA GLU A 104 6.04 21.81 9.60
C GLU A 104 7.38 21.31 9.04
N PRO A 105 7.51 21.11 7.71
CA PRO A 105 8.79 20.77 7.10
C PRO A 105 9.72 21.99 7.05
N SER A 106 11.04 21.76 7.21
CA SER A 106 12.06 22.78 6.95
C SER A 106 12.54 22.65 5.51
N ASP A 107 12.36 23.70 4.70
CA ASP A 107 12.72 23.71 3.27
C ASP A 107 12.17 22.49 2.49
N GLY A 108 10.95 22.06 2.83
CA GLY A 108 10.30 20.90 2.21
C GLY A 108 10.77 19.54 2.75
N VAL A 109 11.58 19.50 3.81
CA VAL A 109 12.06 18.27 4.44
C VAL A 109 11.54 18.14 5.86
N TYR A 110 10.87 17.02 6.15
CA TYR A 110 10.47 16.62 7.48
C TYR A 110 11.65 15.95 8.19
N GLN A 111 12.00 16.43 9.37
CA GLN A 111 12.96 15.79 10.26
C GLN A 111 12.19 15.10 11.39
N LEU A 112 12.17 13.77 11.36
CA LEU A 112 11.34 12.99 12.29
C LEU A 112 12.23 12.23 13.27
N ASP A 113 12.01 12.46 14.55
CA ASP A 113 12.57 11.65 15.62
C ASP A 113 11.79 10.34 15.77
N ARG A 114 12.33 9.42 16.58
CA ARG A 114 11.66 8.16 16.92
C ARG A 114 10.26 8.42 17.49
N GLY A 115 9.22 7.90 16.86
CA GLY A 115 7.83 8.19 17.22
C GLY A 115 6.82 7.58 16.26
N GLY A 116 5.54 7.84 16.53
CA GLY A 116 4.42 7.51 15.65
C GLY A 116 3.82 8.78 15.06
N TYR A 117 3.70 8.81 13.73
CA TYR A 117 3.16 9.95 12.99
C TYR A 117 2.06 9.48 12.05
N ILE A 118 1.09 10.34 11.76
CA ILE A 118 0.13 10.10 10.70
C ILE A 118 0.66 10.74 9.43
N VAL A 119 0.68 9.97 8.34
CA VAL A 119 1.06 10.45 7.02
C VAL A 119 -0.19 10.54 6.16
N GLU A 120 -0.37 11.69 5.53
CA GLU A 120 -1.30 11.88 4.43
C GLU A 120 -0.56 11.71 3.11
N TYR A 121 -1.17 10.98 2.16
CA TYR A 121 -0.59 10.80 0.84
C TYR A 121 -0.89 12.01 -0.06
N ALA A 122 0.03 12.37 -0.96
CA ALA A 122 -0.18 13.49 -1.87
C ALA A 122 -1.02 13.11 -3.09
N ASP A 123 -1.11 11.83 -3.45
CA ASP A 123 -1.77 11.37 -4.67
C ASP A 123 -3.24 11.05 -4.42
N ARG A 124 -4.12 11.48 -5.34
CA ARG A 124 -5.50 11.01 -5.38
C ARG A 124 -5.52 9.56 -5.82
N VAL A 125 -6.30 8.74 -5.12
CA VAL A 125 -6.46 7.33 -5.44
C VAL A 125 -7.93 7.00 -5.66
N VAL A 126 -8.15 6.11 -6.63
CA VAL A 126 -9.43 5.48 -6.90
C VAL A 126 -9.20 3.97 -6.88
N ILE A 127 -10.04 3.24 -6.15
CA ILE A 127 -10.09 1.77 -6.24
C ILE A 127 -11.21 1.39 -7.22
N PRO A 128 -10.87 0.85 -8.41
CA PRO A 128 -11.89 0.48 -9.38
C PRO A 128 -12.83 -0.61 -8.88
N ASP A 129 -14.02 -0.68 -9.47
CA ASP A 129 -14.95 -1.80 -9.29
C ASP A 129 -14.28 -3.15 -9.60
N GLY A 130 -14.62 -4.19 -8.84
CA GLY A 130 -13.99 -5.52 -8.96
C GLY A 130 -12.57 -5.63 -8.40
N HIS A 131 -12.08 -4.61 -7.68
CA HIS A 131 -10.71 -4.58 -7.15
C HIS A 131 -10.65 -4.24 -5.66
N ILE A 132 -9.53 -4.62 -5.05
CA ILE A 132 -9.11 -4.18 -3.71
C ILE A 132 -7.71 -3.59 -3.80
N GLY A 133 -7.47 -2.53 -3.03
CA GLY A 133 -6.17 -1.88 -2.89
C GLY A 133 -5.39 -2.36 -1.67
N PHE A 134 -4.09 -2.60 -1.87
CA PHE A 134 -3.13 -2.76 -0.79
C PHE A 134 -2.04 -1.71 -0.95
N LEU A 135 -1.78 -0.96 0.12
CA LEU A 135 -0.69 -0.01 0.16
C LEU A 135 0.45 -0.59 1.00
N LEU A 136 1.62 -0.75 0.41
CA LEU A 136 2.77 -1.39 1.06
C LEU A 136 3.93 -0.40 1.21
N PRO A 137 4.67 -0.38 2.33
CA PRO A 137 5.84 0.47 2.47
C PRO A 137 6.90 0.14 1.43
N ARG A 138 7.59 1.16 0.92
CA ARG A 138 8.75 0.95 0.04
C ARG A 138 9.90 0.34 0.82
N SER A 139 10.67 -0.51 0.16
CA SER A 139 11.79 -1.21 0.79
C SER A 139 12.86 -0.27 1.35
N SER A 140 13.06 0.90 0.74
CA SER A 140 13.97 1.93 1.26
C SER A 140 13.49 2.54 2.58
N LEU A 141 12.17 2.72 2.76
CA LEU A 141 11.61 3.20 4.03
C LEU A 141 11.84 2.18 5.15
N LEU A 142 11.53 0.90 4.86
CA LEU A 142 11.81 -0.22 5.78
C LEU A 142 13.29 -0.34 6.16
N ARG A 143 14.20 -0.13 5.20
CA ARG A 143 15.65 -0.17 5.43
C ARG A 143 16.18 1.02 6.23
N ASN A 144 15.43 2.11 6.32
CA ASN A 144 15.69 3.21 7.23
C ASN A 144 14.93 3.07 8.56
N SER A 145 14.61 1.83 8.95
CA SER A 145 13.96 1.51 10.23
C SER A 145 12.62 2.23 10.43
N CYS A 146 11.86 2.40 9.36
CA CYS A 146 10.52 2.97 9.40
C CYS A 146 9.48 1.96 8.88
N MET A 147 8.37 1.81 9.59
CA MET A 147 7.23 1.00 9.17
C MET A 147 6.07 1.93 8.81
N LEU A 148 5.42 1.66 7.67
CA LEU A 148 4.17 2.33 7.32
C LEU A 148 3.04 1.30 7.43
N ASP A 149 2.20 1.49 8.43
CA ASP A 149 1.03 0.67 8.71
C ASP A 149 -0.18 1.24 7.97
N THR A 150 -0.82 0.37 7.20
CA THR A 150 -1.88 0.71 6.26
C THR A 150 -3.08 -0.23 6.42
N ALA A 151 -4.24 0.23 5.95
CA ALA A 151 -5.45 -0.58 5.83
C ALA A 151 -5.68 -1.02 4.37
N VAL A 152 -6.60 -1.96 4.18
CA VAL A 152 -7.09 -2.32 2.83
C VAL A 152 -8.05 -1.25 2.32
N TRP A 153 -8.02 -1.00 1.02
CA TRP A 153 -8.91 -0.01 0.39
C TRP A 153 -9.92 -0.74 -0.48
N ASP A 154 -11.20 -0.54 -0.18
CA ASP A 154 -12.32 -1.27 -0.77
C ASP A 154 -12.71 -0.72 -2.16
N ALA A 155 -13.37 -1.55 -2.96
CA ALA A 155 -13.90 -1.18 -4.27
C ALA A 155 -14.76 0.10 -4.19
N GLY A 156 -14.51 1.06 -5.08
CA GLY A 156 -15.22 2.34 -5.13
C GLY A 156 -14.68 3.43 -4.19
N TYR A 157 -13.68 3.12 -3.34
CA TYR A 157 -13.02 4.15 -2.55
C TYR A 157 -12.37 5.20 -3.45
N GLU A 158 -12.53 6.46 -3.09
CA GLU A 158 -11.79 7.59 -3.64
C GLU A 158 -11.35 8.53 -2.52
N GLY A 159 -10.09 8.96 -2.55
CA GLY A 159 -9.51 9.86 -1.55
C GLY A 159 -7.99 9.94 -1.70
N ARG A 160 -7.32 10.74 -0.86
CA ARG A 160 -5.86 10.66 -0.73
C ARG A 160 -5.44 9.60 0.28
N GLY A 161 -6.20 9.45 1.37
CA GLY A 161 -5.97 8.45 2.40
C GLY A 161 -4.80 8.79 3.32
N GLU A 162 -4.71 8.01 4.40
CA GLU A 162 -3.70 8.18 5.44
C GLU A 162 -3.09 6.83 5.88
N GLY A 163 -1.91 6.89 6.50
CA GLY A 163 -1.27 5.75 7.14
C GLY A 163 -0.54 6.14 8.43
N LEU A 164 -0.26 5.15 9.27
CA LEU A 164 0.56 5.33 10.47
C LEU A 164 2.02 5.05 10.12
N LEU A 165 2.87 6.06 10.25
CA LEU A 165 4.33 5.93 10.13
C LEU A 165 4.93 5.73 11.52
N GLU A 166 5.48 4.55 11.76
CA GLU A 166 6.33 4.27 12.92
C GLU A 166 7.80 4.50 12.54
N VAL A 167 8.43 5.50 13.17
CA VAL A 167 9.84 5.83 13.02
C VAL A 167 10.61 5.16 14.17
N HIS A 168 11.47 4.19 13.87
CA HIS A 168 12.31 3.56 14.90
C HIS A 168 13.70 4.20 15.03
N HIS A 169 14.18 4.89 13.99
CA HIS A 169 15.42 5.67 13.99
C HIS A 169 15.16 7.00 13.27
N PRO A 170 15.76 8.12 13.71
CA PRO A 170 15.59 9.41 13.04
C PRO A 170 15.77 9.33 11.53
N ILE A 171 14.89 10.01 10.80
CA ILE A 171 14.82 10.00 9.34
C ILE A 171 14.45 11.39 8.82
N GLU A 172 14.95 11.70 7.63
CA GLU A 172 14.53 12.85 6.85
C GLU A 172 13.66 12.40 5.68
N LEU A 173 12.50 13.03 5.51
CA LEU A 173 11.59 12.75 4.40
C LEU A 173 11.30 14.04 3.65
N GLU A 174 11.60 14.07 2.36
CA GLU A 174 11.24 15.19 1.49
C GLU A 174 9.74 15.11 1.13
N GLN A 175 9.05 16.25 1.15
CA GLN A 175 7.68 16.33 0.68
C GLN A 175 7.58 15.88 -0.80
N GLY A 176 6.58 15.07 -1.13
CA GLY A 176 6.46 14.46 -2.46
C GLY A 176 7.40 13.26 -2.68
N ALA A 177 8.20 12.84 -1.69
CA ALA A 177 8.97 11.60 -1.77
C ALA A 177 8.04 10.39 -1.85
N ARG A 178 8.45 9.39 -2.62
CA ARG A 178 7.73 8.11 -2.76
C ARG A 178 7.96 7.26 -1.51
N ILE A 179 6.90 7.01 -0.74
CA ILE A 179 6.98 6.34 0.57
C ILE A 179 6.29 4.96 0.60
N ALA A 180 5.32 4.74 -0.28
CA ALA A 180 4.53 3.52 -0.33
C ALA A 180 4.24 3.13 -1.78
N GLN A 181 3.87 1.87 -2.02
CA GLN A 181 3.45 1.37 -3.33
C GLN A 181 2.04 0.80 -3.22
N LEU A 182 1.11 1.38 -3.96
CA LEU A 182 -0.23 0.86 -4.16
C LEU A 182 -0.19 -0.29 -5.17
N VAL A 183 -0.81 -1.40 -4.80
CA VAL A 183 -1.08 -2.52 -5.71
C VAL A 183 -2.57 -2.83 -5.71
N LEU A 184 -3.11 -3.11 -6.89
CA LEU A 184 -4.50 -3.51 -7.07
C LEU A 184 -4.56 -5.01 -7.36
N ALA A 185 -5.53 -5.68 -6.75
CA ALA A 185 -5.81 -7.08 -7.01
C ALA A 185 -7.29 -7.29 -7.35
N ASP A 186 -7.58 -8.29 -8.18
CA ASP A 186 -8.95 -8.73 -8.43
C ASP A 186 -9.61 -9.19 -7.13
N ALA A 187 -10.80 -8.68 -6.85
CA ALA A 187 -11.57 -9.04 -5.67
C ALA A 187 -13.07 -9.01 -5.96
N ALA A 188 -13.77 -10.06 -5.52
CA ALA A 188 -15.22 -10.01 -5.41
C ALA A 188 -15.62 -9.12 -4.22
N HIS A 189 -16.68 -8.34 -4.37
CA HIS A 189 -17.22 -7.45 -3.35
C HIS A 189 -18.75 -7.44 -3.39
N GLU A 190 -19.37 -7.03 -2.28
CA GLU A 190 -20.80 -6.75 -2.18
C GLU A 190 -20.96 -5.25 -1.94
N GLY A 191 -21.54 -4.54 -2.91
CA GLY A 191 -21.60 -3.07 -2.88
C GLY A 191 -20.24 -2.40 -3.06
N THR A 192 -20.23 -1.06 -3.02
CA THR A 192 -19.01 -0.23 -3.07
C THR A 192 -18.80 0.47 -1.74
N TYR A 193 -17.62 1.05 -1.54
CA TYR A 193 -17.30 1.81 -0.34
C TYR A 193 -18.20 3.05 -0.22
N GLU A 194 -18.96 3.11 0.87
CA GLU A 194 -19.83 4.25 1.25
C GLU A 194 -19.49 4.75 2.67
N GLY A 195 -18.25 4.51 3.12
CA GLY A 195 -17.80 4.87 4.45
C GLY A 195 -17.50 6.35 4.63
N SER A 196 -17.29 6.75 5.89
CA SER A 196 -17.06 8.15 6.29
C SER A 196 -15.77 8.78 5.73
N TYR A 197 -14.86 7.98 5.16
CA TYR A 197 -13.59 8.45 4.60
C TYR A 197 -13.65 8.61 3.07
N GLN A 198 -14.82 8.45 2.46
CA GLN A 198 -14.99 8.69 1.03
C GLN A 198 -14.74 10.17 0.74
N GLY A 199 -13.87 10.45 -0.22
CA GLY A 199 -13.47 11.79 -0.62
C GLY A 199 -12.54 12.49 0.37
N GLU A 200 -11.89 11.76 1.28
CA GLU A 200 -11.00 12.38 2.25
C GLU A 200 -9.81 13.08 1.57
N ASN A 201 -9.55 14.31 2.02
CA ASN A 201 -8.42 15.15 1.64
C ASN A 201 -8.31 15.45 0.12
N LEU A 202 -9.40 15.35 -0.64
CA LEU A 202 -9.40 15.66 -2.08
C LEU A 202 -9.24 17.15 -2.38
#